data_AF-A0A932K4G2-F1
#
_entry.id   AF-A0A932K4G2-F1
#
_cell.length_a   1.000
_cell.length_b   1.000
_cell.length_c   1.000
_cell.angle_alpha   90.00
_cell.angle_beta   90.00
_cell.angle_gamma   90.00
#
_symmetry.space_group_name_H-M   'P 1'
#
loop_
_entity.id
_entity.type
_entity.pdbx_description
1 polymer ?
#
loop_
_entity_poly.entity_id
_entity_poly.type
_entity_poly.pdbx_seq_one_letter_code
_entity_poly.pdbx_strand_id
1 'polypeptide(L)'
;MLFDKKNIPPEKLIALKFTDAETFRRAARIAVEHDIPVDTPGSYTLIIRKSDKRLFKGFPFEDHTVADPEKVPPEELHRLRKQRFHAE
;
A
#
# COMPACT_ATOMS: atom_id res chain seq x y z
N MET A 1 -13.31 6.46 -8.76
CA MET A 1 -12.25 6.25 -9.77
C MET A 1 -11.13 5.48 -9.08
N LEU A 2 -10.82 4.26 -9.53
CA LEU A 2 -9.77 3.42 -8.94
C LEU A 2 -8.39 3.92 -9.36
N PHE A 3 -7.42 3.78 -8.45
CA PHE A 3 -5.99 3.97 -8.66
C PHE A 3 -5.52 3.22 -9.93
N ASP A 4 -5.29 3.93 -11.06
CA ASP A 4 -4.78 3.30 -12.27
C ASP A 4 -3.27 3.05 -12.10
N LYS A 5 -2.93 1.93 -11.44
CA LYS A 5 -1.55 1.45 -11.23
C LYS A 5 -0.73 1.34 -12.53
N LYS A 6 -1.39 1.34 -13.69
CA LYS A 6 -0.74 1.15 -14.99
C LYS A 6 0.07 2.37 -15.46
N ASN A 7 -0.16 3.56 -14.91
CA ASN A 7 0.52 4.78 -15.35
C ASN A 7 1.56 5.36 -14.39
N ILE A 8 1.68 4.82 -13.17
CA ILE A 8 2.66 5.32 -12.19
C ILE A 8 3.79 4.30 -12.08
N PRO A 9 5.05 4.68 -12.36
CA PRO A 9 6.16 3.75 -12.24
C PRO A 9 6.33 3.33 -10.76
N PRO A 10 6.65 2.05 -10.50
CA PRO A 10 6.73 1.50 -9.15
C PRO A 10 7.75 2.22 -8.25
N GLU A 11 8.81 2.78 -8.83
CA GLU A 11 9.80 3.62 -8.14
C GLU A 11 9.20 4.87 -7.47
N LYS A 12 8.04 5.34 -7.97
CA LYS A 12 7.31 6.50 -7.45
C LYS A 12 6.21 6.09 -6.48
N LEU A 13 6.02 4.80 -6.22
CA LEU A 13 5.05 4.28 -5.27
C LEU A 13 5.70 3.92 -3.94
N ILE A 14 4.94 4.09 -2.87
CA ILE A 14 5.36 3.73 -1.52
C ILE A 14 4.20 3.05 -0.80
N ALA A 15 4.48 1.94 -0.14
CA ALA A 15 3.54 1.24 0.71
C ALA A 15 3.74 1.73 2.15
N LEU A 16 2.69 2.33 2.71
CA LEU A 16 2.61 2.71 4.11
C LEU A 16 1.90 1.59 4.86
N LYS A 17 2.61 0.90 5.74
CA LYS A 17 2.08 -0.14 6.62
C LYS A 17 1.80 0.45 7.98
N PHE A 18 0.56 0.33 8.43
CA PHE A 18 0.11 0.85 9.72
C PHE A 18 0.08 -0.28 10.74
N THR A 19 0.41 0.04 11.99
CA THR A 19 0.42 -0.92 13.10
C THR A 19 -0.99 -1.20 13.65
N ASP A 20 -1.92 -0.27 13.42
CA ASP A 20 -3.28 -0.33 13.95
C ASP A 20 -4.33 0.12 12.92
N ALA A 21 -5.55 -0.41 13.05
CA ALA A 21 -6.65 -0.21 12.13
C ALA A 21 -7.22 1.22 12.21
N GLU A 22 -7.19 1.85 13.38
CA GLU A 22 -7.62 3.23 13.55
C GLU A 22 -6.69 4.18 12.78
N THR A 23 -5.38 3.98 12.92
CA THR A 23 -4.37 4.77 12.20
C THR A 23 -4.52 4.61 10.69
N PHE A 24 -4.70 3.37 10.22
CA PHE A 24 -4.98 3.09 8.81
C PHE A 24 -6.25 3.81 8.32
N ARG A 25 -7.35 3.75 9.07
CA ARG A 25 -8.62 4.42 8.69
C ARG A 25 -8.46 5.93 8.62
N ARG A 26 -7.73 6.54 9.56
CA ARG A 26 -7.45 7.99 9.54
C ARG A 26 -6.61 8.37 8.32
N ALA A 27 -5.58 7.58 8.01
CA ALA A 27 -4.77 7.80 6.81
C ALA A 27 -5.58 7.61 5.52
N ALA A 28 -6.40 6.55 5.43
CA ALA A 28 -7.28 6.32 4.28
C ALA A 28 -8.27 7.48 4.09
N ARG A 29 -8.77 8.06 5.18
CA ARG A 29 -9.64 9.22 5.14
C ARG A 29 -8.94 10.46 4.59
N ILE A 30 -7.72 10.76 5.04
CA ILE A 30 -6.90 11.86 4.50
C ILE A 30 -6.64 11.68 3.01
N ALA A 31 -6.35 10.45 2.59
CA ALA A 31 -6.19 10.13 1.18
C ALA A 31 -7.44 10.50 0.37
N VAL A 32 -8.63 10.17 0.85
CA VAL A 32 -9.89 10.54 0.20
C VAL A 32 -10.12 12.06 0.25
N GLU A 33 -9.87 12.71 1.39
CA GLU A 33 -10.06 14.15 1.57
C GLU A 33 -9.18 15.00 0.66
N HIS A 34 -7.97 14.52 0.36
CA HIS A 34 -7.02 15.19 -0.52
C HIS A 34 -7.05 14.69 -1.97
N ASP A 35 -8.06 13.88 -2.34
CA ASP A 35 -8.17 13.22 -3.65
C ASP A 35 -6.89 12.48 -4.06
N ILE A 36 -6.16 11.96 -3.06
CA ILE A 36 -4.94 11.20 -3.27
C ILE A 36 -5.36 9.86 -3.82
N PRO A 37 -4.87 9.50 -5.01
CA PRO A 37 -5.10 8.17 -5.52
C PRO A 37 -4.37 7.22 -4.54
N VAL A 38 -5.07 6.21 -4.00
CA VAL A 38 -4.49 5.18 -3.10
C VAL A 38 -4.97 3.78 -3.46
N ASP A 39 -4.15 2.79 -3.15
CA ASP A 39 -4.50 1.37 -3.28
C ASP A 39 -4.29 0.64 -1.95
N THR A 40 -5.22 -0.23 -1.59
CA THR A 40 -5.24 -0.95 -0.31
C THR A 40 -5.14 -2.46 -0.56
N PRO A 41 -3.94 -3.04 -0.66
CA PRO A 41 -3.79 -4.48 -0.86
C PRO A 41 -4.15 -5.30 0.40
N GLY A 42 -4.45 -4.64 1.53
CA GLY A 42 -4.88 -5.26 2.77
C GLY A 42 -5.46 -4.25 3.76
N SER A 43 -5.82 -4.71 4.96
CA SER A 43 -6.52 -3.91 5.98
C SER A 43 -5.63 -2.92 6.75
N TYR A 44 -4.32 -2.93 6.51
CA TYR A 44 -3.32 -2.14 7.24
C TYR A 44 -2.27 -1.54 6.31
N THR A 45 -2.51 -1.49 5.00
CA THR A 45 -1.51 -1.04 4.02
C THR A 45 -2.13 -0.10 3.01
N LEU A 46 -1.52 1.08 2.84
CA LEU A 46 -1.86 2.06 1.80
C LEU A 46 -0.68 2.19 0.83
N ILE A 47 -0.91 1.91 -0.43
CA ILE A 47 0.01 2.22 -1.51
C ILE A 47 -0.37 3.59 -2.07
N ILE A 48 0.54 4.54 -1.96
CA ILE A 48 0.38 5.92 -2.41
C ILE A 48 1.59 6.34 -3.25
N ARG A 49 1.56 7.55 -3.85
CA ARG A 49 2.77 8.10 -4.47
C ARG A 49 3.74 8.60 -3.39
N LYS A 50 5.04 8.40 -3.62
CA LYS A 50 6.12 8.88 -2.72
C LYS A 50 6.04 10.39 -2.46
N SER A 51 5.57 11.16 -3.44
CA SER A 51 5.33 12.61 -3.32
C SER A 51 4.23 12.98 -2.32
N ASP A 52 3.25 12.08 -2.12
CA ASP A 52 2.10 12.28 -1.23
C ASP A 52 2.39 11.81 0.19
N LYS A 53 3.46 11.03 0.40
CA LYS A 53 3.96 10.61 1.73
C LYS A 53 4.03 11.75 2.75
N ARG A 54 4.36 12.97 2.28
CA ARG A 54 4.45 14.16 3.14
C ARG A 54 3.16 14.49 3.88
N LEU A 55 2.00 14.14 3.32
CA LEU A 55 0.69 14.35 3.92
C LEU A 55 0.44 13.40 5.10
N PHE A 56 1.22 12.33 5.19
CA PHE A 56 1.11 11.33 6.24
C PHE A 56 2.15 11.51 7.34
N LYS A 57 3.09 12.47 7.27
CA LYS A 57 4.25 12.60 8.19
C LYS A 57 3.95 12.59 9.71
N GLY A 58 2.70 12.77 10.14
CA GLY A 58 2.26 12.69 11.53
C GLY A 58 1.68 11.34 11.98
N PHE A 59 1.61 10.34 11.09
CA PHE A 59 1.07 9.03 11.39
C PHE A 59 2.17 8.03 11.74
N PRO A 60 1.96 7.14 12.73
CA PRO A 60 2.83 6.01 12.95
C PRO A 60 2.61 4.97 11.84
N PHE A 61 3.53 4.89 10.89
CA PHE A 61 3.57 3.86 9.85
C PHE A 61 5.02 3.45 9.56
N GLU A 62 5.17 2.24 9.05
CA GLU A 62 6.38 1.78 8.38
C GLU A 62 6.23 2.04 6.88
N ASP A 63 7.21 2.69 6.26
CA ASP A 63 7.20 2.89 4.82
C ASP A 63 8.14 1.95 4.08
N HIS A 64 7.59 1.27 3.09
CA HIS A 64 8.32 0.38 2.20
C HIS A 64 8.24 0.95 0.79
N THR A 65 9.40 1.14 0.16
CA THR A 65 9.41 1.55 -1.25
C THR A 65 8.87 0.38 -2.08
N VAL A 66 7.94 0.62 -3.00
CA VAL A 66 7.39 -0.43 -3.90
C VAL A 66 8.41 -0.74 -5.01
N ALA A 67 9.70 -0.61 -4.70
CA ALA A 67 10.79 -1.01 -5.57
C ALA A 67 10.92 -2.53 -5.48
N ASP A 68 10.43 -3.17 -6.53
CA ASP A 68 10.59 -4.56 -6.89
C ASP A 68 9.70 -5.60 -6.17
N PRO A 69 8.75 -6.24 -6.88
CA PRO A 69 8.19 -7.53 -6.44
C PRO A 69 9.25 -8.62 -6.28
N GLU A 70 10.50 -8.41 -6.74
CA GLU A 70 11.64 -9.32 -6.55
C GLU A 70 12.33 -9.19 -5.18
N LYS A 71 12.02 -8.16 -4.38
CA LYS A 71 12.51 -8.04 -2.99
C LYS A 71 11.57 -8.67 -1.95
N VAL A 72 10.41 -9.16 -2.38
CA VAL A 72 9.66 -10.13 -1.59
C VAL A 72 10.44 -11.44 -1.71
N PRO A 73 11.02 -11.98 -0.61
CA PRO A 73 11.67 -13.28 -0.70
C PRO A 73 10.66 -14.28 -1.31
N PRO A 74 11.09 -15.12 -2.28
CA PRO A 74 10.19 -15.97 -3.04
C PRO A 74 9.29 -16.87 -2.16
N GLU A 75 9.69 -17.10 -0.91
CA GLU A 75 8.92 -17.81 0.12
C GLU A 75 7.62 -17.08 0.52
N GLU A 76 7.60 -15.75 0.62
CA GLU A 76 6.37 -14.99 0.93
C GLU A 76 5.42 -14.93 -0.27
N LEU A 77 5.96 -14.79 -1.48
CA LEU A 77 5.21 -14.81 -2.73
C LEU A 77 4.51 -16.17 -2.95
N HIS A 78 5.18 -17.27 -2.61
CA HIS A 78 4.61 -18.62 -2.71
C HIS A 78 3.46 -18.84 -1.69
N ARG A 79 3.62 -18.30 -0.47
CA ARG A 79 2.61 -18.39 0.58
C ARG A 79 1.34 -17.60 0.25
N LEU A 80 1.49 -16.43 -0.36
CA LEU A 80 0.36 -15.58 -0.80
C LEU A 80 -0.38 -16.17 -2.02
N ARG A 81 0.32 -16.86 -2.93
CA ARG A 81 -0.31 -17.53 -4.09
C ARG A 81 -1.10 -18.79 -3.72
N LYS A 82 -0.68 -19.53 -2.68
CA LYS A 82 -1.40 -20.73 -2.22
C LYS A 82 -2.73 -20.44 -1.52
N GLN A 83 -2.93 -19.26 -0.93
CA GLN A 83 -4.20 -18.92 -0.28
C GLN A 83 -5.34 -18.58 -1.25
N ARG A 84 -5.06 -18.44 -2.56
CA ARG A 84 -6.04 -17.99 -3.55
C ARG A 84 -6.55 -19.09 -4.50
N PHE A 85 -6.15 -20.35 -4.29
CA PHE A 85 -6.52 -21.49 -5.15
C PHE A 85 -6.98 -22.76 -4.40
N HIS A 86 -7.37 -22.66 -3.12
CA HIS A 86 -8.13 -23.73 -2.46
C HIS A 86 -9.52 -23.22 -2.08
N ALA A 87 -10.33 -22.98 -3.10
CA ALA A 87 -11.77 -22.93 -3.03
C ALA A 87 -12.30 -23.58 -4.31
N GLU A 88 -12.01 -24.87 -4.45
CA GLU A 88 -12.75 -25.80 -5.29
C GLU A 88 -12.83 -27.13 -4.55
#